data_AF-A0A1X6ZCU6-F1
#
_entry.id   AF-A0A1X6ZCU6-F1
#
_cell.length_a   1.000
_cell.length_b   1.000
_cell.length_c   1.000
_cell.angle_alpha   90.00
_cell.angle_beta   90.00
_cell.angle_gamma   90.00
#
_symmetry.space_group_name_H-M   'P 1'
#
loop_
_entity.id
_entity.type
_entity.pdbx_description
1 polymer ?
#
loop_
_entity_poly.entity_id
_entity_poly.type
_entity_poly.pdbx_seq_one_letter_code
_entity_poly.pdbx_strand_id
1 'polypeptide(L)'
;MKLIMNLLISSTVLTFAAPVIVADITGTGAVEAQGNSGGNGNGGGNGGGNGAGNASERGNSGMSGNAAAANGRGNSAVAPEDRRPLAASLKSLNSLKRNMNGIVNSADPKMEPAREYLAAVAAHDEAVEALEDAQEVYAESYDVLATAVEDLGITGAPETWAEEIEDLRTELEAGPVAEGEAGYEDYQETLADLETAEAALDQALADKAVLDAAEATELETAAASGDEALREALAAAYNSTGNGTMTPDEVTDEMLDFAKRELGV
;
A
#
# COMPACT_ATOMS: atom_id res chain seq x y z
N MET A 1 47.70 -12.57 -30.10
CA MET A 1 46.35 -12.92 -30.57
C MET A 1 45.62 -13.66 -29.45
N LYS A 2 45.02 -12.91 -28.52
CA LYS A 2 44.08 -13.44 -27.53
C LYS A 2 42.68 -13.13 -28.06
N LEU A 3 41.87 -14.16 -28.27
CA LEU A 3 40.47 -14.04 -28.64
C LEU A 3 39.71 -13.50 -27.42
N ILE A 4 39.36 -12.22 -27.45
CA ILE A 4 38.39 -11.65 -26.50
C ILE A 4 37.01 -12.09 -26.99
N MET A 5 36.35 -12.86 -26.14
CA MET A 5 35.08 -13.50 -26.42
C MET A 5 33.99 -12.49 -26.07
N ASN A 6 33.38 -11.88 -27.10
CA ASN A 6 32.22 -10.99 -26.95
C ASN A 6 31.08 -11.76 -26.26
N LEU A 7 30.91 -11.54 -24.95
CA LEU A 7 29.75 -11.99 -24.20
C LEU A 7 28.63 -10.98 -24.46
N LEU A 8 27.80 -11.30 -25.46
CA LEU A 8 26.60 -10.55 -25.78
C LEU A 8 25.54 -10.85 -24.70
N ILE A 9 25.54 -10.05 -23.63
CA ILE A 9 24.47 -10.04 -22.63
C ILE A 9 23.27 -9.37 -23.30
N SER A 10 22.35 -10.21 -23.80
CA SER A 10 21.05 -9.76 -24.30
C SER A 10 20.19 -9.39 -23.10
N SER A 11 20.38 -8.17 -22.58
CA SER A 11 19.53 -7.55 -21.56
C SER A 11 18.10 -7.50 -22.10
N THR A 12 17.30 -8.48 -21.71
CA THR A 12 15.88 -8.48 -22.00
C THR A 12 15.28 -7.48 -21.01
N VAL A 13 15.12 -6.24 -21.46
CA VAL A 13 14.34 -5.23 -20.74
C VAL A 13 12.94 -5.81 -20.56
N LEU A 14 12.67 -6.35 -19.38
CA LEU A 14 11.33 -6.68 -18.96
C LEU A 14 10.67 -5.32 -18.71
N THR A 15 9.99 -4.80 -19.74
CA THR A 15 9.13 -3.63 -19.64
C THR A 15 7.99 -3.99 -18.69
N PHE A 16 8.20 -3.76 -17.39
CA PHE A 16 7.09 -3.50 -16.50
C PHE A 16 6.46 -2.20 -16.97
N ALA A 17 5.41 -2.33 -17.77
CA ALA A 17 4.44 -1.27 -17.97
C ALA A 17 3.73 -1.07 -16.62
N ALA A 18 4.37 -0.33 -15.71
CA ALA A 18 3.64 0.32 -14.64
C ALA A 18 2.68 1.30 -15.35
N PRO A 19 1.35 1.17 -15.19
CA PRO A 19 0.48 2.25 -15.59
C PRO A 19 0.86 3.47 -14.77
N VAL A 20 1.42 4.49 -15.42
CA VAL A 20 1.50 5.83 -14.85
C VAL A 20 0.05 6.29 -14.65
N ILE A 21 -0.50 6.07 -13.45
CA ILE A 21 -1.72 6.72 -13.03
C ILE A 21 -1.33 8.16 -12.70
N VAL A 22 -1.31 9.01 -13.73
CA VAL A 22 -1.42 10.45 -13.52
C VAL A 22 -2.84 10.68 -13.00
N ALA A 23 -2.98 10.78 -11.68
CA ALA A 23 -4.20 11.28 -11.07
C ALA A 23 -4.31 12.77 -11.38
N ASP A 24 -4.89 13.09 -12.54
CA ASP A 24 -5.34 14.43 -12.88
C ASP A 24 -6.59 14.75 -12.04
N ILE A 25 -6.35 15.32 -10.86
CA ILE A 25 -7.36 15.98 -10.05
C ILE A 25 -7.64 17.34 -10.72
N THR A 26 -8.67 17.40 -11.55
CA THR A 26 -9.83 18.33 -11.41
C THR A 26 -10.70 18.38 -12.68
N GLY A 27 -12.01 18.18 -12.50
CA GLY A 27 -13.00 19.05 -13.16
C GLY A 27 -13.78 18.50 -14.37
N THR A 28 -14.94 17.89 -14.07
CA THR A 28 -16.24 18.12 -14.75
C THR A 28 -16.37 17.92 -16.27
N GLY A 29 -17.19 16.94 -16.67
CA GLY A 29 -17.87 16.95 -17.98
C GLY A 29 -18.37 15.57 -18.42
N ALA A 30 -19.68 15.36 -18.36
CA ALA A 30 -20.36 14.19 -18.89
C ALA A 30 -20.15 14.01 -20.41
N VAL A 31 -20.20 12.77 -20.91
CA VAL A 31 -21.05 12.30 -22.04
C VAL A 31 -20.68 10.87 -22.51
N GLU A 32 -21.73 10.05 -22.61
CA GLU A 32 -22.00 8.85 -23.45
C GLU A 32 -21.15 7.56 -23.40
N ALA A 33 -21.75 6.55 -22.77
CA ALA A 33 -22.24 5.29 -23.35
C ALA A 33 -21.55 4.72 -24.61
N GLN A 34 -21.14 3.44 -24.53
CA GLN A 34 -21.58 2.31 -25.40
C GLN A 34 -20.59 1.14 -25.31
N GLY A 35 -21.04 -0.03 -24.81
CA GLY A 35 -20.18 -1.20 -24.68
C GLY A 35 -20.93 -2.46 -24.25
N ASN A 36 -21.65 -3.04 -25.20
CA ASN A 36 -22.48 -4.23 -25.11
C ASN A 36 -21.63 -5.52 -25.08
N SER A 37 -21.70 -6.32 -24.02
CA SER A 37 -21.46 -7.79 -24.01
C SER A 37 -21.85 -8.31 -22.61
N GLY A 38 -22.79 -9.25 -22.42
CA GLY A 38 -23.11 -10.41 -23.24
C GLY A 38 -22.53 -11.65 -22.54
N GLY A 39 -23.19 -12.16 -21.50
CA GLY A 39 -22.67 -13.28 -20.71
C GLY A 39 -23.74 -13.95 -19.85
N ASN A 40 -24.61 -14.72 -20.50
CA ASN A 40 -25.51 -15.70 -19.87
C ASN A 40 -24.70 -16.74 -19.07
N GLY A 41 -25.08 -16.98 -17.82
CA GLY A 41 -24.57 -18.09 -17.01
C GLY A 41 -25.65 -18.60 -16.06
N ASN A 42 -26.25 -19.73 -16.42
CA ASN A 42 -27.39 -20.39 -15.79
C ASN A 42 -26.90 -21.38 -14.72
N GLY A 43 -27.62 -21.50 -13.59
CA GLY A 43 -27.45 -22.58 -12.60
C GLY A 43 -28.08 -22.15 -11.28
N GLY A 44 -29.23 -22.65 -10.82
CA GLY A 44 -29.70 -24.04 -10.87
C GLY A 44 -29.44 -24.67 -9.50
N GLY A 45 -30.34 -24.50 -8.53
CA GLY A 45 -30.17 -25.04 -7.19
C GLY A 45 -31.48 -25.04 -6.40
N ASN A 46 -32.12 -26.21 -6.36
CA ASN A 46 -33.34 -26.53 -5.62
C ASN A 46 -33.16 -26.39 -4.10
N GLY A 47 -34.20 -25.90 -3.42
CA GLY A 47 -34.32 -25.94 -1.97
C GLY A 47 -35.79 -25.94 -1.55
N GLY A 48 -36.47 -27.07 -1.75
CA GLY A 48 -37.81 -27.30 -1.24
C GLY A 48 -37.81 -27.45 0.29
N GLY A 49 -38.70 -26.73 0.96
CA GLY A 49 -38.94 -26.84 2.40
C GLY A 49 -40.44 -26.73 2.70
N ASN A 50 -41.16 -27.83 2.49
CA ASN A 50 -42.49 -28.04 3.06
C ASN A 50 -42.31 -28.51 4.51
N GLY A 51 -42.77 -27.71 5.46
CA GLY A 51 -42.78 -28.05 6.88
C GLY A 51 -44.07 -27.56 7.53
N ALA A 52 -45.17 -28.27 7.27
CA ALA A 52 -46.40 -28.14 8.02
C ALA A 52 -46.18 -28.65 9.45
N GLY A 53 -46.48 -27.82 10.45
CA GLY A 53 -46.48 -28.17 11.86
C GLY A 53 -47.63 -27.46 12.57
N ASN A 54 -48.59 -28.26 13.02
CA ASN A 54 -49.87 -27.88 13.62
C ASN A 54 -49.75 -27.28 15.04
N ALA A 55 -50.67 -26.35 15.31
CA ALA A 55 -51.49 -26.17 16.51
C ALA A 55 -50.96 -26.53 17.92
N SER A 56 -51.01 -25.54 18.82
CA SER A 56 -51.86 -25.52 20.05
C SER A 56 -51.57 -24.21 20.81
N GLU A 57 -52.52 -23.28 20.86
CA GLU A 57 -53.47 -23.12 21.98
C GLU A 57 -52.83 -23.27 23.36
N ARG A 58 -52.57 -22.13 24.01
CA ARG A 58 -52.87 -21.88 25.43
C ARG A 58 -52.73 -20.39 25.72
N GLY A 59 -53.87 -19.78 26.03
CA GLY A 59 -53.94 -18.39 26.43
C GLY A 59 -53.30 -18.13 27.78
N ASN A 60 -52.95 -16.87 28.01
CA ASN A 60 -52.91 -16.32 29.35
C ASN A 60 -53.45 -14.90 29.32
N SER A 61 -54.64 -14.76 29.90
CA SER A 61 -55.29 -13.51 30.28
C SER A 61 -54.58 -12.92 31.50
N GLY A 62 -54.29 -11.62 31.47
CA GLY A 62 -53.78 -10.89 32.64
C GLY A 62 -53.93 -9.39 32.49
N MET A 63 -55.05 -8.87 32.99
CA MET A 63 -55.33 -7.46 33.25
C MET A 63 -54.14 -6.72 33.87
N SER A 64 -53.92 -5.46 33.48
CA SER A 64 -54.38 -4.28 34.23
C SER A 64 -53.66 -3.04 33.70
N GLY A 65 -54.45 -2.03 33.30
CA GLY A 65 -53.89 -0.73 32.99
C GLY A 65 -53.32 -0.03 34.22
N ASN A 66 -52.35 0.84 33.98
CA ASN A 66 -52.34 2.11 34.68
C ASN A 66 -51.76 3.19 33.77
N ALA A 67 -52.55 4.24 33.59
CA ALA A 67 -52.20 5.42 32.84
C ALA A 67 -51.27 6.33 33.66
N ALA A 68 -50.40 7.01 32.93
CA ALA A 68 -50.04 8.42 33.08
C ALA A 68 -49.47 8.95 34.42
N ALA A 69 -48.28 9.52 34.25
CA ALA A 69 -47.91 10.89 34.61
C ALA A 69 -47.23 11.18 35.96
N ALA A 70 -46.12 11.92 35.78
CA ALA A 70 -45.52 12.92 36.66
C ALA A 70 -44.69 12.44 37.86
N ASN A 71 -43.37 12.48 37.68
CA ASN A 71 -42.35 13.08 38.56
C ASN A 71 -40.97 12.65 38.02
N GLY A 72 -39.93 13.47 37.92
CA GLY A 72 -39.72 14.80 38.45
C GLY A 72 -38.51 15.45 37.79
N ARG A 73 -38.47 16.77 37.93
CA ARG A 73 -37.37 17.65 37.56
C ARG A 73 -36.12 17.22 38.32
N GLY A 74 -35.03 17.00 37.60
CA GLY A 74 -33.73 16.66 38.18
C GLY A 74 -32.59 17.08 37.26
N ASN A 75 -32.24 18.36 37.34
CA ASN A 75 -30.86 18.86 37.27
C ASN A 75 -29.94 18.20 36.22
N SER A 76 -30.04 18.65 34.97
CA SER A 76 -28.96 18.48 33.97
C SER A 76 -27.80 19.42 34.33
N ALA A 77 -27.11 19.10 35.42
CA ALA A 77 -25.72 19.47 35.54
C ALA A 77 -25.01 18.87 34.33
N VAL A 78 -24.27 19.72 33.61
CA VAL A 78 -23.40 19.32 32.51
C VAL A 78 -22.47 18.22 33.05
N ALA A 79 -22.80 16.97 32.70
CA ALA A 79 -21.95 15.83 32.99
C ALA A 79 -20.70 15.94 32.10
N PRO A 80 -19.51 15.57 32.61
CA PRO A 80 -18.36 15.41 31.75
C PRO A 80 -18.70 14.34 30.70
N GLU A 81 -18.30 14.58 29.46
CA GLU A 81 -18.70 13.86 28.26
C GLU A 81 -18.95 12.36 28.44
N ASP A 82 -20.07 11.91 27.87
CA ASP A 82 -20.63 10.56 27.86
C ASP A 82 -19.64 9.48 27.33
N ARG A 83 -18.62 9.14 28.11
CA ARG A 83 -17.86 7.91 27.90
C ARG A 83 -18.78 6.73 28.24
N ARG A 84 -19.42 6.17 27.21
CA ARG A 84 -20.19 4.92 27.30
C ARG A 84 -19.30 3.88 28.01
N PRO A 85 -19.84 3.07 28.94
CA PRO A 85 -19.01 2.08 29.63
C PRO A 85 -18.36 1.15 28.59
N LEU A 86 -17.06 0.93 28.69
CA LEU A 86 -16.25 0.13 27.73
C LEU A 86 -16.92 -1.19 27.35
N ALA A 87 -17.60 -1.85 28.28
CA ALA A 87 -18.34 -3.09 28.01
C ALA A 87 -19.44 -2.94 26.95
N ALA A 88 -20.08 -1.77 26.85
CA ALA A 88 -21.10 -1.47 25.84
C ALA A 88 -20.48 -1.17 24.46
N SER A 89 -19.35 -0.47 24.39
CA SER A 89 -18.62 -0.23 23.13
C SER A 89 -17.94 -1.50 22.60
N LEU A 90 -17.38 -2.33 23.48
CA LEU A 90 -16.84 -3.63 23.12
C LEU A 90 -17.91 -4.63 22.66
N LYS A 91 -19.16 -4.47 23.12
CA LYS A 91 -20.27 -5.35 22.69
C LYS A 91 -20.57 -5.18 21.20
N SER A 92 -20.50 -3.97 20.65
CA SER A 92 -20.61 -3.74 19.21
C SER A 92 -19.44 -4.31 18.42
N LEU A 93 -18.25 -4.38 19.03
CA LEU A 93 -17.03 -4.93 18.42
C LEU A 93 -16.89 -6.45 18.56
N ASN A 94 -17.91 -7.15 19.09
CA ASN A 94 -17.88 -8.61 19.22
C ASN A 94 -17.76 -9.32 17.85
N SER A 95 -18.09 -8.65 16.74
CA SER A 95 -17.86 -9.15 15.39
C SER A 95 -16.37 -9.32 15.04
N LEU A 96 -15.47 -8.58 15.69
CA LEU A 96 -14.02 -8.73 15.51
C LEU A 96 -13.49 -10.03 16.13
N LYS A 97 -14.20 -10.64 17.08
CA LYS A 97 -13.84 -11.94 17.66
C LYS A 97 -14.02 -13.13 16.72
N ARG A 98 -14.45 -12.87 15.48
CA ARG A 98 -14.49 -13.90 14.43
C ARG A 98 -13.04 -14.24 14.04
N ASN A 99 -12.81 -15.49 13.63
CA ASN A 99 -11.54 -15.85 13.00
C ASN A 99 -11.27 -14.90 11.81
N MET A 100 -10.00 -14.52 11.59
CA MET A 100 -9.55 -13.72 10.45
C MET A 100 -10.20 -14.10 9.12
N ASN A 101 -10.26 -15.40 8.81
CA ASN A 101 -10.93 -15.91 7.59
C ASN A 101 -12.42 -15.52 7.55
N GLY A 102 -13.08 -15.48 8.70
CA GLY A 102 -14.47 -15.04 8.82
C GLY A 102 -14.65 -13.52 8.75
N ILE A 103 -13.61 -12.73 9.03
CA ILE A 103 -13.59 -11.27 8.84
C ILE A 103 -13.44 -10.95 7.35
N VAL A 104 -12.39 -11.48 6.73
CA VAL A 104 -12.04 -11.24 5.32
C VAL A 104 -13.14 -11.74 4.37
N ASN A 105 -13.78 -12.86 4.67
CA ASN A 105 -14.85 -13.41 3.82
C ASN A 105 -16.26 -12.99 4.25
N SER A 106 -16.41 -12.07 5.20
CA SER A 106 -17.74 -11.65 5.66
C SER A 106 -18.45 -10.80 4.62
N ALA A 107 -19.72 -11.10 4.32
CA ALA A 107 -20.59 -10.21 3.56
C ALA A 107 -21.27 -9.14 4.46
N ASP A 108 -20.98 -9.12 5.76
CA ASP A 108 -21.53 -8.14 6.70
C ASP A 108 -20.94 -6.76 6.42
N PRO A 109 -21.76 -5.72 6.12
CA PRO A 109 -21.29 -4.35 5.90
C PRO A 109 -20.48 -3.81 7.09
N LYS A 110 -20.74 -4.30 8.30
CA LYS A 110 -20.03 -3.88 9.51
C LYS A 110 -18.57 -4.26 9.53
N MET A 111 -18.21 -5.26 8.74
CA MET A 111 -16.83 -5.75 8.64
C MET A 111 -16.09 -5.10 7.46
N GLU A 112 -16.76 -4.30 6.62
CA GLU A 112 -16.14 -3.68 5.45
C GLU A 112 -14.95 -2.80 5.82
N PRO A 113 -15.04 -1.86 6.78
CA PRO A 113 -13.89 -1.04 7.15
C PRO A 113 -12.73 -1.86 7.76
N ALA A 114 -13.07 -2.94 8.50
CA ALA A 114 -12.04 -3.83 9.05
C ALA A 114 -11.34 -4.66 7.96
N ARG A 115 -12.06 -5.06 6.90
CA ARG A 115 -11.45 -5.73 5.74
C ARG A 115 -10.57 -4.79 4.94
N GLU A 116 -11.02 -3.56 4.71
CA GLU A 116 -10.25 -2.51 4.03
C GLU A 116 -8.95 -2.22 4.80
N TYR A 117 -9.04 -2.05 6.12
CA TYR A 117 -7.86 -1.89 6.97
C TYR A 117 -6.90 -3.08 6.88
N LEU A 118 -7.39 -4.32 6.97
CA LEU A 118 -6.53 -5.50 6.83
C LEU A 118 -5.89 -5.62 5.44
N ALA A 119 -6.58 -5.19 4.39
CA ALA A 119 -6.01 -5.12 3.06
C ALA A 119 -4.91 -4.04 2.97
N ALA A 120 -5.09 -2.89 3.65
CA ALA A 120 -4.07 -1.86 3.75
C ALA A 120 -2.84 -2.32 4.55
N VAL A 121 -3.02 -3.08 5.63
CA VAL A 121 -1.92 -3.70 6.38
C VAL A 121 -1.13 -4.66 5.49
N ALA A 122 -1.81 -5.55 4.75
CA ALA A 122 -1.13 -6.46 3.83
C ALA A 122 -0.38 -5.70 2.72
N ALA A 123 -0.96 -4.63 2.18
CA ALA A 123 -0.30 -3.78 1.19
C ALA A 123 0.92 -3.04 1.76
N HIS A 124 0.88 -2.66 3.04
CA HIS A 124 2.04 -2.06 3.73
C HIS A 124 3.15 -3.08 3.94
N ASP A 125 2.84 -4.31 4.36
CA ASP A 125 3.83 -5.38 4.48
C ASP A 125 4.53 -5.66 3.12
N GLU A 126 3.75 -5.73 2.03
CA GLU A 126 4.28 -5.87 0.67
C GLU A 126 5.15 -4.66 0.26
N ALA A 127 4.78 -3.44 0.65
CA ALA A 127 5.54 -2.22 0.35
C ALA A 127 6.86 -2.16 1.12
N VAL A 128 6.89 -2.66 2.37
CA VAL A 128 8.13 -2.77 3.17
C VAL A 128 9.10 -3.77 2.52
N GLU A 129 8.63 -4.95 2.12
CA GLU A 129 9.45 -5.94 1.41
C GLU A 129 10.00 -5.35 0.10
N ALA A 130 9.14 -4.68 -0.69
CA ALA A 130 9.58 -4.03 -1.94
C ALA A 130 10.60 -2.90 -1.71
N LEU A 131 10.49 -2.17 -0.60
CA LEU A 131 11.47 -1.14 -0.23
C LEU A 131 12.82 -1.78 0.15
N GLU A 132 12.82 -2.85 0.92
CA GLU A 132 14.05 -3.59 1.29
C GLU A 132 14.74 -4.13 0.03
N ASP A 133 13.98 -4.75 -0.89
CA ASP A 133 14.51 -5.24 -2.17
C ASP A 133 15.11 -4.10 -3.01
N ALA A 134 14.41 -2.96 -3.12
CA ALA A 134 14.89 -1.81 -3.88
C ALA A 134 16.16 -1.18 -3.27
N GLN A 135 16.30 -1.20 -1.94
CA GLN A 135 17.51 -0.76 -1.25
C GLN A 135 18.71 -1.67 -1.56
N GLU A 136 18.52 -2.99 -1.57
CA GLU A 136 19.57 -3.95 -1.91
C GLU A 136 20.03 -3.78 -3.36
N VAL A 137 19.08 -3.69 -4.31
CA VAL A 137 19.39 -3.50 -5.74
C VAL A 137 20.12 -2.18 -5.98
N TYR A 138 19.68 -1.08 -5.38
CA TYR A 138 20.36 0.21 -5.51
C TYR A 138 21.76 0.18 -4.90
N ALA A 139 21.95 -0.48 -3.75
CA ALA A 139 23.28 -0.61 -3.15
C ALA A 139 24.25 -1.39 -4.06
N GLU A 140 23.78 -2.47 -4.69
CA GLU A 140 24.60 -3.26 -5.63
C GLU A 140 24.99 -2.44 -6.86
N SER A 141 24.06 -1.74 -7.51
CA SER A 141 24.39 -0.93 -8.69
C SER A 141 25.25 0.29 -8.34
N TYR A 142 25.09 0.84 -7.14
CA TYR A 142 25.96 1.90 -6.62
C TYR A 142 27.40 1.42 -6.41
N ASP A 143 27.63 0.21 -5.87
CA ASP A 143 28.97 -0.36 -5.72
C ASP A 143 29.65 -0.62 -7.08
N VAL A 144 28.88 -1.04 -8.09
CA VAL A 144 29.36 -1.18 -9.47
C VAL A 144 29.77 0.17 -10.04
N LEU A 145 28.95 1.20 -9.87
CA LEU A 145 29.28 2.57 -10.28
C LEU A 145 30.55 3.07 -9.57
N ALA A 146 30.64 2.89 -8.25
CA ALA A 146 31.81 3.32 -7.47
C ALA A 146 33.11 2.69 -7.97
N THR A 147 33.07 1.40 -8.32
CA THR A 147 34.22 0.69 -8.91
C THR A 147 34.60 1.28 -10.27
N ALA A 148 33.62 1.48 -11.16
CA ALA A 148 33.87 2.01 -12.50
C ALA A 148 34.41 3.46 -12.47
N VAL A 149 33.95 4.27 -11.51
CA VAL A 149 34.45 5.63 -11.26
C VAL A 149 35.89 5.61 -10.71
N GLU A 150 36.23 4.65 -9.83
CA GLU A 150 37.60 4.45 -9.35
C GLU A 150 38.55 4.06 -10.49
N ASP A 151 38.12 3.19 -11.40
CA ASP A 151 38.90 2.78 -12.58
C ASP A 151 39.22 3.97 -13.50
N LEU A 152 38.31 4.95 -13.59
CA LEU A 152 38.53 6.23 -14.30
C LEU A 152 39.45 7.21 -13.54
N GLY A 153 39.84 6.90 -12.31
CA GLY A 153 40.64 7.79 -11.47
C GLY A 153 39.87 9.02 -10.97
N ILE A 154 38.54 9.01 -11.06
CA ILE A 154 37.69 10.05 -10.50
C ILE A 154 37.69 9.92 -8.97
N THR A 155 38.01 11.02 -8.28
CA THR A 155 38.16 11.05 -6.81
C THR A 155 37.17 12.00 -6.13
N GLY A 156 36.26 12.57 -6.93
CA GLY A 156 35.17 13.40 -6.46
C GLY A 156 34.22 12.68 -5.51
N ALA A 157 33.33 13.46 -4.92
CA ALA A 157 32.28 12.91 -4.08
C ALA A 157 31.19 12.27 -4.96
N PRO A 158 30.42 11.29 -4.46
CA PRO A 158 29.41 10.61 -5.28
C PRO A 158 28.41 11.53 -5.97
N GLU A 159 28.06 12.65 -5.34
CA GLU A 159 27.17 13.65 -5.90
C GLU A 159 27.74 14.40 -7.13
N THR A 160 29.05 14.33 -7.38
CA THR A 160 29.71 14.96 -8.54
C THR A 160 30.08 13.97 -9.64
N TRP A 161 29.97 12.66 -9.42
CA TRP A 161 30.40 11.64 -10.40
C TRP A 161 29.71 11.78 -11.76
N ALA A 162 28.42 12.09 -11.81
CA ALA A 162 27.71 12.27 -13.07
C ALA A 162 28.26 13.43 -13.91
N GLU A 163 28.62 14.55 -13.26
CA GLU A 163 29.23 15.69 -13.93
C GLU A 163 30.67 15.37 -14.36
N GLU A 164 31.45 14.69 -13.51
CA GLU A 164 32.84 14.34 -13.79
C GLU A 164 32.98 13.31 -14.92
N ILE A 165 32.05 12.34 -15.02
CA ILE A 165 31.98 11.38 -16.15
C ILE A 165 31.71 12.13 -17.47
N GLU A 166 30.74 13.05 -17.49
CA GLU A 166 30.40 13.82 -18.69
C GLU A 166 31.50 14.80 -19.11
N ASP A 167 32.18 15.43 -18.13
CA ASP A 167 33.35 16.27 -18.38
C ASP A 167 34.49 15.46 -19.00
N LEU A 168 34.78 14.25 -18.49
CA LEU A 168 35.79 13.36 -19.04
C LEU A 168 35.44 12.90 -20.47
N ARG A 169 34.17 12.53 -20.72
CA ARG A 169 33.69 12.25 -22.08
C ARG A 169 33.98 13.41 -23.02
N THR A 170 33.60 14.62 -22.62
CA THR A 170 33.80 15.83 -23.42
C THR A 170 35.28 16.09 -23.70
N GLU A 171 36.16 15.87 -22.72
CA GLU A 171 37.61 16.01 -22.88
C GLU A 171 38.17 15.02 -23.91
N LEU A 172 37.79 13.73 -23.81
CA LEU A 172 38.24 12.69 -24.74
C LEU A 172 37.74 12.93 -26.17
N GLU A 173 36.49 13.39 -26.34
CA GLU A 173 35.94 13.75 -27.64
C GLU A 173 36.64 14.96 -28.29
N ALA A 174 37.09 15.93 -27.47
CA ALA A 174 37.80 17.11 -27.95
C ALA A 174 39.26 16.82 -28.34
N GLY A 175 39.87 15.77 -27.77
CA GLY A 175 41.27 15.40 -27.95
C GLY A 175 41.50 13.95 -28.38
N PRO A 176 40.94 13.48 -29.52
CA PRO A 176 41.10 12.09 -29.92
C PRO A 176 42.55 11.77 -30.30
N VAL A 177 43.05 10.63 -29.82
CA VAL A 177 44.37 10.09 -30.20
C VAL A 177 44.21 9.21 -31.45
N ALA A 178 45.01 9.46 -32.49
CA ALA A 178 44.90 8.70 -33.74
C ALA A 178 45.56 7.32 -33.64
N GLU A 179 45.06 6.34 -34.39
CA GLU A 179 45.63 5.00 -34.44
C GLU A 179 47.12 5.05 -34.85
N GLY A 180 47.98 4.44 -34.03
CA GLY A 180 49.43 4.42 -34.23
C GLY A 180 50.20 5.57 -33.58
N GLU A 181 49.52 6.54 -32.97
CA GLU A 181 50.15 7.54 -32.11
C GLU A 181 50.47 6.95 -30.73
N ALA A 182 51.48 7.53 -30.06
CA ALA A 182 51.82 7.12 -28.70
C ALA A 182 50.66 7.44 -27.74
N GLY A 183 50.25 6.46 -26.93
CA GLY A 183 49.11 6.59 -26.01
C GLY A 183 47.76 6.19 -26.63
N TYR A 184 47.72 5.72 -27.89
CA TYR A 184 46.47 5.24 -28.49
C TYR A 184 45.85 4.06 -27.73
N GLU A 185 46.66 3.13 -27.22
CA GLU A 185 46.17 1.99 -26.43
C GLU A 185 45.52 2.45 -25.12
N ASP A 186 46.19 3.34 -24.36
CA ASP A 186 45.67 3.92 -23.11
C ASP A 186 44.37 4.73 -23.35
N TYR A 187 44.30 5.48 -24.47
CA TYR A 187 43.09 6.20 -24.86
C TYR A 187 41.91 5.26 -25.13
N GLN A 188 42.15 4.13 -25.81
CA GLN A 188 41.10 3.12 -26.05
C GLN A 188 40.64 2.43 -24.76
N GLU A 189 41.57 2.17 -23.83
CA GLU A 189 41.25 1.64 -22.50
C GLU A 189 40.36 2.62 -21.73
N THR A 190 40.76 3.90 -21.66
CA THR A 190 39.98 4.95 -20.99
C THR A 190 38.58 5.11 -21.59
N LEU A 191 38.43 5.02 -22.92
CA LEU A 191 37.10 5.04 -23.56
C LEU A 191 36.23 3.85 -23.16
N ALA A 192 36.80 2.66 -23.01
CA ALA A 192 36.06 1.46 -22.61
C ALA A 192 35.64 1.52 -21.12
N ASP A 193 36.52 2.04 -20.27
CA ASP A 193 36.22 2.28 -18.86
C ASP A 193 35.14 3.36 -18.71
N LEU A 194 35.19 4.40 -19.55
CA LEU A 194 34.18 5.45 -19.59
C LEU A 194 32.80 4.90 -19.99
N GLU A 195 32.72 4.09 -21.05
CA GLU A 195 31.47 3.43 -21.46
C GLU A 195 30.91 2.55 -20.33
N THR A 196 31.79 1.87 -19.59
CA THR A 196 31.41 1.06 -18.43
C THR A 196 30.84 1.90 -17.30
N ALA A 197 31.50 3.01 -16.95
CA ALA A 197 31.05 3.92 -15.91
C ALA A 197 29.72 4.60 -16.26
N GLU A 198 29.52 4.98 -17.52
CA GLU A 198 28.26 5.56 -18.00
C GLU A 198 27.11 4.56 -17.92
N ALA A 199 27.33 3.32 -18.34
CA ALA A 199 26.33 2.26 -18.21
C ALA A 199 26.01 1.96 -16.74
N ALA A 200 27.01 1.98 -15.86
CA ALA A 200 26.81 1.81 -14.42
C ALA A 200 26.04 3.00 -13.80
N LEU A 201 26.32 4.22 -14.24
CA LEU A 201 25.62 5.43 -13.80
C LEU A 201 24.14 5.37 -14.21
N ASP A 202 23.86 5.06 -15.47
CA ASP A 202 22.49 4.91 -15.98
C ASP A 202 21.71 3.85 -15.18
N GLN A 203 22.33 2.71 -14.89
CA GLN A 203 21.73 1.64 -14.09
C GLN A 203 21.47 2.09 -12.64
N ALA A 204 22.46 2.71 -11.98
CA ALA A 204 22.30 3.21 -10.61
C ALA A 204 21.21 4.29 -10.50
N LEU A 205 21.06 5.16 -11.51
CA LEU A 205 19.99 6.14 -11.58
C LEU A 205 18.61 5.49 -11.79
N ALA A 206 18.54 4.44 -12.62
CA ALA A 206 17.30 3.67 -12.81
C ALA A 206 16.87 2.97 -11.51
N ASP A 207 17.80 2.31 -10.81
CA ASP A 207 17.54 1.63 -9.55
C ASP A 207 17.20 2.63 -8.43
N LYS A 208 17.84 3.80 -8.42
CA LYS A 208 17.48 4.88 -7.50
C LYS A 208 16.05 5.35 -7.69
N ALA A 209 15.57 5.44 -8.93
CA ALA A 209 14.18 5.80 -9.22
C ALA A 209 13.20 4.73 -8.74
N VAL A 210 13.57 3.45 -8.79
CA VAL A 210 12.79 2.35 -8.22
C VAL A 210 12.74 2.46 -6.69
N LEU A 211 13.88 2.71 -6.05
CA LEU A 211 13.96 2.97 -4.61
C LEU A 211 13.07 4.14 -4.19
N ASP A 212 13.14 5.27 -4.89
CA ASP A 212 12.30 6.44 -4.59
C ASP A 212 10.79 6.13 -4.73
N ALA A 213 10.41 5.31 -5.70
CA ALA A 213 9.02 4.87 -5.86
C ALA A 213 8.56 3.91 -4.75
N ALA A 214 9.45 3.00 -4.31
CA ALA A 214 9.18 2.10 -3.19
C ALA A 214 9.04 2.88 -1.88
N GLU A 215 9.91 3.85 -1.60
CA GLU A 215 9.82 4.74 -0.44
C GLU A 215 8.49 5.52 -0.41
N ALA A 216 8.06 6.05 -1.57
CA ALA A 216 6.78 6.75 -1.67
C ALA A 216 5.58 5.82 -1.40
N THR A 217 5.64 4.58 -1.89
CA THR A 217 4.59 3.57 -1.70
C THR A 217 4.53 3.09 -0.25
N GLU A 218 5.67 2.88 0.41
CA GLU A 218 5.74 2.55 1.84
C GLU A 218 5.09 3.67 2.67
N LEU A 219 5.42 4.93 2.39
CA LEU A 219 4.87 6.06 3.13
C LEU A 219 3.35 6.19 2.97
N GLU A 220 2.82 5.97 1.76
CA GLU A 220 1.38 5.98 1.48
C GLU A 220 0.67 4.84 2.23
N THR A 221 1.20 3.63 2.15
CA THR A 221 0.59 2.44 2.77
C THR A 221 0.70 2.46 4.30
N ALA A 222 1.79 2.99 4.86
CA ALA A 222 1.97 3.18 6.30
C ALA A 222 0.90 4.09 6.92
N ALA A 223 0.50 5.15 6.19
CA ALA A 223 -0.58 6.03 6.63
C ALA A 223 -1.93 5.29 6.68
N ALA A 224 -2.17 4.37 5.75
CA ALA A 224 -3.41 3.58 5.65
C ALA A 224 -3.45 2.35 6.56
N SER A 225 -2.30 1.85 7.04
CA SER A 225 -2.18 0.71 7.95
C SER A 225 -1.98 1.11 9.43
N GLY A 226 -1.71 2.39 9.70
CA GLY A 226 -1.41 2.90 11.04
C GLY A 226 -2.60 2.96 12.02
N ASP A 227 -2.28 3.31 13.27
CA ASP A 227 -3.24 3.39 14.38
C ASP A 227 -4.43 4.31 14.10
N GLU A 228 -4.20 5.42 13.39
CA GLU A 228 -5.27 6.36 13.04
C GLU A 228 -6.25 5.74 12.04
N ALA A 229 -5.75 5.07 11.00
CA ALA A 229 -6.58 4.34 10.06
C ALA A 229 -7.38 3.22 10.76
N LEU A 230 -6.80 2.55 11.77
CA LEU A 230 -7.54 1.57 12.57
C LEU A 230 -8.63 2.23 13.42
N ARG A 231 -8.39 3.42 14.01
CA ARG A 231 -9.43 4.18 14.73
C ARG A 231 -10.57 4.57 13.78
N GLU A 232 -10.25 5.05 12.59
CA GLU A 232 -11.23 5.36 11.55
C GLU A 232 -12.06 4.14 11.15
N ALA A 233 -11.41 3.00 10.92
CA ALA A 233 -12.07 1.74 10.59
C ALA A 233 -13.03 1.28 11.71
N LEU A 234 -12.61 1.41 12.98
CA LEU A 234 -13.46 1.06 14.14
C LEU A 234 -14.66 2.00 14.27
N ALA A 235 -14.47 3.30 14.07
CA ALA A 235 -15.54 4.30 14.04
C ALA A 235 -16.55 4.00 12.92
N ALA A 236 -16.07 3.78 11.70
CA ALA A 236 -16.91 3.43 10.56
C ALA A 236 -17.67 2.12 10.79
N ALA A 237 -17.01 1.08 11.31
CA ALA A 237 -17.62 -0.19 11.64
C ALA A 237 -18.73 -0.03 12.69
N TYR A 238 -18.51 0.80 13.73
CA TYR A 238 -19.54 1.11 14.71
C TYR A 238 -20.75 1.81 14.08
N ASN A 239 -20.50 2.85 13.27
CA ASN A 239 -21.53 3.69 12.65
C ASN A 239 -22.41 2.90 11.68
N SER A 240 -21.82 1.93 10.97
CA SER A 240 -22.57 1.04 10.08
C SER A 240 -23.62 0.18 10.79
N THR A 241 -23.52 0.04 12.13
CA THR A 241 -24.48 -0.77 12.91
C THR A 241 -25.83 -0.09 13.16
N GLY A 242 -25.92 1.23 12.93
CA GLY A 242 -27.09 2.02 13.29
C GLY A 242 -27.30 2.21 14.79
N ASN A 243 -26.36 1.77 15.64
CA ASN A 243 -26.45 1.89 17.10
C ASN A 243 -26.01 3.26 17.64
N GLY A 244 -25.69 4.21 16.76
CA GLY A 244 -25.28 5.57 17.10
C GLY A 244 -24.16 6.08 16.19
N THR A 245 -23.62 7.25 16.53
CA THR A 245 -22.42 7.82 15.92
C THR A 245 -21.23 7.65 16.87
N MET A 246 -20.08 7.37 16.30
CA MET A 246 -18.76 7.33 16.93
C MET A 246 -17.76 8.01 15.99
N THR A 247 -16.95 8.94 16.49
CA THR A 247 -15.83 9.54 15.74
C THR A 247 -14.53 8.76 16.01
N PRO A 248 -13.49 8.90 15.17
CA PRO A 248 -12.18 8.29 15.42
C PRO A 248 -11.59 8.70 16.79
N ASP A 249 -11.74 9.98 17.18
CA ASP A 249 -11.29 10.50 18.49
C ASP A 249 -11.97 9.83 19.70
N GLU A 250 -13.17 9.27 19.52
CA GLU A 250 -13.90 8.55 20.57
C GLU A 250 -13.41 7.10 20.71
N VAL A 251 -12.54 6.62 19.81
CA VAL A 251 -11.89 5.31 19.90
C VAL A 251 -10.73 5.38 20.89
N THR A 252 -10.99 4.91 22.11
CA THR A 252 -9.98 4.85 23.18
C THR A 252 -8.86 3.87 22.85
N ASP A 253 -7.67 4.08 23.42
CA ASP A 253 -6.52 3.16 23.26
C ASP A 253 -6.85 1.72 23.71
N GLU A 254 -7.69 1.54 24.74
CA GLU A 254 -8.15 0.21 25.16
C GLU A 254 -8.96 -0.53 24.08
N MET A 255 -9.72 0.21 23.27
CA MET A 255 -10.46 -0.34 22.12
C MET A 255 -9.52 -0.64 20.95
N LEU A 256 -8.51 0.21 20.75
CA LEU A 256 -7.47 0.02 19.75
C LEU A 256 -6.65 -1.24 20.06
N ASP A 257 -6.13 -1.38 21.28
CA ASP A 257 -5.39 -2.55 21.75
C ASP A 257 -6.23 -3.83 21.65
N PHE A 258 -7.52 -3.72 21.99
CA PHE A 258 -8.45 -4.83 21.81
C PHE A 258 -8.56 -5.22 20.33
N ALA A 259 -8.76 -4.25 19.43
CA ALA A 259 -8.87 -4.51 18.00
C ALA A 259 -7.59 -5.11 17.41
N LYS A 260 -6.43 -4.53 17.71
CA LYS A 260 -5.11 -5.04 17.30
C LYS A 260 -4.93 -6.51 17.69
N ARG A 261 -5.20 -6.84 18.96
CA ARG A 261 -5.13 -8.23 19.45
C ARG A 261 -6.08 -9.19 18.72
N GLU A 262 -7.30 -8.78 18.41
CA GLU A 262 -8.26 -9.65 17.72
C GLU A 262 -7.95 -9.77 16.21
N LEU A 263 -7.37 -8.72 15.61
CA LEU A 263 -6.96 -8.69 14.21
C LEU A 263 -5.55 -9.29 13.99
N GLY A 264 -4.75 -9.47 15.04
CA GLY A 264 -3.39 -10.01 14.92
C GLY A 264 -2.41 -9.04 14.24
N VAL A 265 -2.65 -7.74 14.39
CA VAL A 265 -1.77 -6.65 13.96
C VAL A 265 -1.16 -5.93 15.16
#